data_AF-C4FM92-F1
#
_entry.id   AF-C4FM92-F1
#
_cell.length_a   1.000
_cell.length_b   1.000
_cell.length_c   1.000
_cell.angle_alpha   90.00
_cell.angle_beta   90.00
_cell.angle_gamma   90.00
#
_symmetry.space_group_name_H-M   'P 1'
#
loop_
_entity.id
_entity.type
_entity.pdbx_description
1 polymer ?
#
loop_
_entity_poly.entity_id
_entity_poly.type
_entity_poly.pdbx_seq_one_letter_code
_entity_poly.pdbx_strand_id
1 'polypeptide(L)'
;MLYSCSLPKIIVYDDPLSAKEHNDLGVVYYKKGEYNLAEQEFLKALKKDRNFYLAYFNLGNLYYKKGDLEKSIEFFKKALEINKNDDILNNLAYVFLEIKDCKNAKYYLDQIKNIEIKPEYKDTYEKYLKICNTTQ
;
A
#
# COMPACT_ATOMS: atom_id res chain seq x y z
N MET A 1 -60.44 -14.09 11.93
CA MET A 1 -59.51 -12.94 12.12
C MET A 1 -58.11 -13.45 11.87
N LEU A 2 -57.47 -13.06 10.76
CA LEU A 2 -56.12 -13.49 10.43
C LEU A 2 -55.14 -12.44 10.99
N TYR A 3 -54.38 -12.81 12.02
CA TYR A 3 -53.25 -12.01 12.48
C TYR A 3 -52.14 -12.12 11.43
N SER A 4 -51.94 -11.08 10.64
CA SER A 4 -50.75 -10.94 9.81
C SER A 4 -49.55 -10.68 10.72
N CYS A 5 -48.75 -11.71 11.01
CA CYS A 5 -47.43 -11.51 11.58
C CYS A 5 -46.57 -10.76 10.55
N SER A 6 -46.38 -9.45 10.76
CA SER A 6 -45.33 -8.70 10.08
C SER A 6 -43.99 -9.16 10.66
N LEU A 7 -43.20 -9.87 9.85
CA LEU A 7 -41.80 -10.15 10.20
C LEU A 7 -41.05 -8.83 10.44
N PRO A 8 -40.21 -8.73 11.48
CA PRO A 8 -39.34 -7.58 11.65
C PRO A 8 -38.40 -7.48 10.43
N LYS A 9 -38.41 -6.32 9.76
CA LYS A 9 -37.38 -5.99 8.77
C LYS A 9 -36.05 -5.89 9.50
N ILE A 10 -35.18 -6.89 9.33
CA ILE A 10 -33.76 -6.75 9.67
C ILE A 10 -33.19 -5.74 8.67
N ILE A 11 -32.93 -4.52 9.12
CA ILE A 11 -32.19 -3.54 8.33
C ILE A 11 -30.72 -3.92 8.49
N VAL A 12 -30.18 -4.65 7.52
CA VAL A 12 -28.73 -4.77 7.37
C VAL A 12 -28.24 -3.38 6.99
N TYR A 13 -27.58 -2.68 7.92
CA TYR A 13 -26.87 -1.46 7.58
C TYR A 13 -25.66 -1.88 6.73
N ASP A 14 -25.76 -1.64 5.44
CA ASP A 14 -24.58 -1.66 4.59
C ASP A 14 -23.59 -0.63 5.12
N ASP A 15 -22.31 -1.02 5.14
CA ASP A 15 -21.21 -0.15 5.55
C ASP A 15 -21.30 1.18 4.78
N PRO A 16 -21.53 2.34 5.44
CA PRO A 16 -21.82 3.57 4.72
C PRO A 16 -20.56 4.25 4.17
N LEU A 17 -19.37 3.82 4.60
CA LEU A 17 -18.14 4.48 4.23
C LEU A 17 -17.72 4.15 2.79
N SER A 18 -17.17 5.16 2.13
CA SER A 18 -16.52 5.04 0.83
C SER A 18 -15.13 4.38 0.94
N ALA A 19 -14.57 3.99 -0.20
CA ALA A 19 -13.20 3.48 -0.26
C ALA A 19 -12.19 4.48 0.32
N LYS A 20 -12.36 5.77 0.01
CA LYS A 20 -11.50 6.83 0.52
C LYS A 20 -11.61 6.98 2.03
N GLU A 21 -12.80 6.96 2.60
CA GLU A 21 -12.99 7.12 4.05
C GLU A 21 -12.43 5.93 4.85
N HIS A 22 -12.64 4.70 4.37
CA HIS A 22 -11.96 3.53 4.94
C HIS A 22 -10.44 3.65 4.85
N ASN A 23 -9.90 4.09 3.71
CA ASN A 23 -8.47 4.30 3.58
C ASN A 23 -7.96 5.37 4.56
N ASP A 24 -8.65 6.50 4.68
CA ASP A 24 -8.27 7.57 5.60
C ASP A 24 -8.29 7.08 7.06
N LEU A 25 -9.30 6.28 7.44
CA LEU A 25 -9.37 5.64 8.75
C LEU A 25 -8.22 4.63 8.96
N GLY A 26 -7.89 3.83 7.95
CA GLY A 26 -6.74 2.92 7.96
C GLY A 26 -5.42 3.66 8.18
N VAL A 27 -5.24 4.83 7.55
CA VAL A 27 -4.07 5.70 7.77
C VAL A 27 -4.01 6.19 9.21
N VAL A 28 -5.15 6.55 9.81
CA VAL A 28 -5.21 6.94 11.23
C VAL A 28 -4.77 5.80 12.14
N TYR A 29 -5.28 4.58 11.94
CA TYR A 29 -4.85 3.41 12.71
C TYR A 29 -3.38 3.08 12.51
N TYR A 30 -2.88 3.16 11.28
CA TYR A 30 -1.47 2.93 10.97
C TYR A 30 -0.56 3.90 11.73
N LYS A 31 -0.90 5.19 11.77
CA LYS A 31 -0.15 6.21 12.51
C LYS A 31 -0.16 5.98 14.02
N LYS A 32 -1.21 5.34 14.56
CA LYS A 32 -1.29 4.93 15.97
C LYS A 32 -0.54 3.63 16.28
N GLY A 33 -0.01 2.93 15.27
CA GLY A 33 0.60 1.60 15.44
C GLY A 33 -0.42 0.46 15.54
N GLU A 34 -1.71 0.74 15.34
CA GLU A 34 -2.80 -0.24 15.40
C GLU A 34 -2.90 -1.00 14.05
N TYR A 35 -1.84 -1.73 13.70
CA TYR A 35 -1.64 -2.26 12.35
C TYR A 35 -2.71 -3.26 11.88
N ASN A 36 -3.27 -4.07 12.79
CA ASN A 36 -4.34 -5.00 12.42
C ASN A 36 -5.64 -4.26 12.05
N LEU A 37 -5.94 -3.15 12.73
CA LEU A 37 -7.10 -2.32 12.41
C LEU A 37 -6.87 -1.54 11.10
N ALA A 38 -5.65 -1.01 10.90
CA ALA A 38 -5.26 -0.39 9.65
C ALA A 38 -5.46 -1.34 8.45
N GLU A 39 -5.01 -2.59 8.60
CA GLU A 39 -5.17 -3.63 7.56
C GLU A 39 -6.65 -3.84 7.21
N GLN A 40 -7.50 -4.00 8.23
CA GLN A 40 -8.94 -4.23 8.03
C GLN A 40 -9.59 -3.07 7.26
N GLU A 41 -9.25 -1.84 7.61
CA GLU A 41 -9.82 -0.66 6.93
C GLU A 41 -9.30 -0.51 5.50
N PHE A 42 -8.01 -0.77 5.23
CA PHE A 42 -7.52 -0.79 3.85
C PHE A 42 -8.18 -1.90 3.02
N LEU A 43 -8.42 -3.09 3.58
CA LEU A 43 -9.12 -4.17 2.89
C LEU A 43 -10.60 -3.84 2.65
N LYS A 44 -11.27 -3.14 3.58
CA LYS A 44 -12.63 -2.62 3.35
C LYS A 44 -12.63 -1.58 2.23
N ALA A 45 -11.62 -0.71 2.16
CA ALA A 45 -11.48 0.23 1.05
C ALA A 45 -11.43 -0.50 -0.30
N LEU A 46 -10.65 -1.58 -0.38
CA LEU A 46 -10.56 -2.42 -1.59
C LEU A 46 -11.83 -3.23 -1.88
N LYS A 47 -12.62 -3.56 -0.85
CA LYS A 47 -13.95 -4.17 -1.01
C LYS A 47 -14.93 -3.18 -1.64
N LYS A 48 -14.81 -1.89 -1.31
CA LYS A 48 -15.63 -0.80 -1.88
C LYS A 48 -15.20 -0.45 -3.30
N ASP A 49 -13.90 -0.35 -3.54
CA ASP A 49 -13.32 -0.10 -4.86
C ASP A 49 -12.03 -0.90 -5.03
N ARG A 50 -12.10 -1.94 -5.88
CA ARG A 50 -10.98 -2.83 -6.17
C ARG A 50 -9.84 -2.15 -6.92
N ASN A 51 -10.06 -0.97 -7.50
CA ASN A 51 -9.05 -0.20 -8.22
C ASN A 51 -8.55 1.00 -7.39
N PHE A 52 -8.82 1.04 -6.08
CA PHE A 52 -8.37 2.14 -5.24
C PHE A 52 -6.88 1.99 -4.88
N TYR A 53 -6.00 2.45 -5.78
CA TYR A 53 -4.55 2.23 -5.69
C TYR A 53 -3.92 2.70 -4.36
N LEU A 54 -4.48 3.74 -3.73
CA LEU A 54 -4.00 4.24 -2.44
C LEU A 54 -4.13 3.22 -1.31
N ALA A 55 -5.18 2.39 -1.30
CA ALA A 55 -5.31 1.34 -0.30
C ALA A 55 -4.27 0.23 -0.51
N TYR A 56 -3.96 -0.13 -1.76
CA TYR A 56 -2.85 -1.03 -2.06
C TYR A 56 -1.49 -0.44 -1.66
N PHE A 57 -1.25 0.84 -1.97
CA PHE A 57 -0.03 1.53 -1.55
C PHE A 57 0.12 1.53 -0.02
N ASN A 58 -0.95 1.82 0.71
CA ASN A 58 -0.93 1.82 2.17
C ASN A 58 -0.79 0.42 2.78
N LEU A 59 -1.36 -0.62 2.16
CA LEU A 59 -1.08 -2.02 2.53
C LEU A 59 0.39 -2.36 2.29
N GLY A 60 0.99 -1.91 1.20
CA GLY A 60 2.43 -2.07 0.95
C GLY A 60 3.28 -1.49 2.08
N ASN A 61 2.98 -0.25 2.49
CA ASN A 61 3.64 0.41 3.62
C ASN A 61 3.39 -0.32 4.96
N LEU A 62 2.16 -0.78 5.18
CA LEU A 62 1.77 -1.52 6.38
C LEU A 62 2.56 -2.82 6.52
N TYR A 63 2.63 -3.61 5.45
CA TYR A 63 3.33 -4.89 5.46
C TYR A 63 4.85 -4.70 5.55
N TYR A 64 5.39 -3.65 4.95
CA TYR A 64 6.77 -3.23 5.19
C TYR A 64 7.04 -2.98 6.68
N LYS A 65 6.17 -2.25 7.38
CA LYS A 65 6.30 -2.04 8.83
C LYS A 65 6.13 -3.29 9.67
N LYS A 66 5.34 -4.26 9.21
CA LYS A 66 5.19 -5.57 9.85
C LYS A 66 6.39 -6.50 9.59
N GLY A 67 7.32 -6.11 8.69
CA GLY A 67 8.48 -6.91 8.30
C GLY A 67 8.19 -7.98 7.24
N ASP A 68 6.96 -8.04 6.72
CA ASP A 68 6.57 -8.96 5.66
C ASP A 68 6.83 -8.27 4.31
N LEU A 69 8.10 -8.34 3.89
CA LEU A 69 8.60 -7.64 2.71
C LEU A 69 8.02 -8.23 1.41
N GLU A 70 7.67 -9.51 1.40
CA GLU A 70 7.07 -10.20 0.26
C GLU A 70 5.66 -9.66 -0.04
N LYS A 71 4.79 -9.58 0.99
CA LYS A 71 3.47 -8.95 0.82
C LYS A 71 3.57 -7.46 0.52
N SER A 72 4.55 -6.78 1.10
CA SER A 72 4.80 -5.38 0.79
C SER A 72 5.03 -5.17 -0.72
N ILE A 73 5.90 -5.99 -1.32
CA ILE A 73 6.15 -5.99 -2.77
C ILE A 73 4.88 -6.31 -3.57
N GLU A 74 4.11 -7.32 -3.16
CA GLU A 74 2.87 -7.70 -3.84
C GLU A 74 1.89 -6.52 -3.91
N PHE A 75 1.63 -5.87 -2.77
CA PHE A 75 0.67 -4.77 -2.70
C PHE A 75 1.17 -3.52 -3.43
N PHE A 76 2.45 -3.19 -3.36
CA PHE A 76 2.98 -2.09 -4.16
C PHE A 76 2.93 -2.38 -5.67
N LYS A 77 3.19 -3.62 -6.11
CA LYS A 77 3.03 -4.00 -7.52
C LYS A 77 1.58 -3.83 -7.97
N LYS A 78 0.60 -4.23 -7.15
CA LYS A 78 -0.83 -4.02 -7.43
C LYS A 78 -1.18 -2.53 -7.52
N ALA A 79 -0.63 -1.70 -6.63
CA ALA A 79 -0.81 -0.25 -6.70
C ALA A 79 -0.23 0.32 -8.02
N LEU A 80 0.96 -0.13 -8.41
CA LEU A 80 1.66 0.32 -9.62
C LEU A 80 0.96 -0.11 -10.92
N GLU A 81 0.35 -1.30 -10.94
CA GLU A 81 -0.47 -1.79 -12.07
C GLU A 81 -1.66 -0.87 -12.35
N ILE A 82 -2.26 -0.29 -11.29
CA ILE A 82 -3.43 0.58 -11.40
C ILE A 82 -3.02 2.03 -11.66
N ASN A 83 -2.00 2.52 -10.94
CA ASN A 83 -1.52 3.89 -11.06
C ASN A 83 0.01 3.92 -11.08
N LYS A 84 0.58 4.36 -12.20
CA LYS A 84 2.03 4.57 -12.30
C LYS A 84 2.39 5.87 -11.57
N ASN A 85 3.07 5.73 -10.44
CA ASN A 85 3.50 6.84 -9.59
C ASN A 85 4.92 6.58 -9.08
N ASP A 86 5.75 7.63 -9.09
CA ASP A 86 7.14 7.59 -8.66
C ASP A 86 7.31 7.22 -7.17
N ASP A 87 6.36 7.57 -6.29
CA ASP A 87 6.35 7.17 -4.87
C ASP A 87 6.25 5.64 -4.73
N ILE A 88 5.43 5.01 -5.57
CA ILE A 88 5.24 3.56 -5.56
C ILE A 88 6.52 2.88 -6.09
N LEU A 89 7.11 3.42 -7.16
CA LEU A 89 8.38 2.94 -7.71
C LEU A 89 9.51 3.05 -6.68
N ASN A 90 9.60 4.19 -5.99
CA ASN A 90 10.59 4.43 -4.95
C ASN A 90 10.43 3.46 -3.78
N ASN A 91 9.19 3.24 -3.32
CA ASN A 91 8.93 2.30 -2.23
C ASN A 91 9.22 0.85 -2.64
N LEU A 92 8.89 0.43 -3.87
CA LEU A 92 9.28 -0.88 -4.39
C LEU A 92 10.80 -1.03 -4.40
N ALA A 93 11.51 -0.06 -4.98
CA ALA A 93 12.97 -0.08 -5.00
C ALA A 93 13.55 -0.19 -3.59
N TYR A 94 13.02 0.58 -2.64
CA TYR A 94 13.43 0.54 -1.25
C TYR A 94 13.25 -0.86 -0.63
N VAL A 95 12.09 -1.49 -0.82
CA VAL A 95 11.83 -2.83 -0.29
C VAL A 95 12.73 -3.88 -0.94
N PHE A 96 13.01 -3.78 -2.25
CA PHE A 96 13.98 -4.66 -2.91
C PHE A 96 15.41 -4.48 -2.37
N LEU A 97 15.81 -3.26 -2.00
CA LEU A 97 17.09 -3.02 -1.33
C LEU A 97 17.19 -3.68 0.05
N GLU A 98 16.09 -3.73 0.80
CA GLU A 98 16.04 -4.39 2.12
C GLU A 98 16.32 -5.90 2.01
N ILE A 99 15.83 -6.54 0.94
CA ILE A 99 16.14 -7.94 0.64
C ILE A 99 17.40 -8.13 -0.22
N LYS A 100 18.18 -7.05 -0.43
CA LYS A 100 19.41 -7.02 -1.25
C LYS A 100 19.24 -7.48 -2.70
N ASP A 101 18.03 -7.39 -3.25
CA ASP A 101 17.77 -7.64 -4.66
C ASP A 101 18.07 -6.38 -5.48
N CYS A 102 19.36 -6.19 -5.74
CA CYS A 102 19.88 -5.05 -6.49
C CYS A 102 19.32 -4.97 -7.91
N LYS A 103 18.98 -6.10 -8.53
CA LYS A 103 18.46 -6.14 -9.90
C LYS A 103 17.08 -5.52 -9.97
N ASN A 104 16.16 -5.95 -9.11
CA ASN A 104 14.82 -5.39 -9.08
C ASN A 104 14.82 -3.95 -8.54
N ALA A 105 15.65 -3.65 -7.53
CA ALA A 105 15.81 -2.28 -7.05
C ALA A 105 16.22 -1.32 -8.19
N LYS A 106 17.26 -1.67 -8.96
CA LYS A 106 17.70 -0.88 -10.12
C LYS A 106 16.58 -0.73 -11.15
N TYR A 107 15.88 -1.82 -11.47
CA TYR A 107 14.79 -1.79 -12.44
C TYR A 107 13.74 -0.72 -12.10
N TYR A 108 13.30 -0.65 -10.84
CA TYR A 108 12.30 0.35 -10.42
C TYR A 108 12.88 1.77 -10.32
N LEU A 109 14.13 1.93 -9.87
CA LEU A 109 14.80 3.23 -9.84
C LEU A 109 14.97 3.82 -11.24
N ASP A 110 15.35 3.00 -12.23
CA ASP A 110 15.54 3.43 -13.62
C ASP A 110 14.22 3.93 -14.27
N GLN A 111 13.05 3.59 -13.71
CA GLN A 111 11.75 4.12 -14.17
C GLN A 111 11.48 5.54 -13.65
N ILE A 112 12.15 5.98 -12.57
CA ILE A 112 11.96 7.31 -11.97
C ILE A 112 12.81 8.32 -12.72
N LYS A 113 12.17 9.18 -13.53
CA LYS A 113 12.89 10.21 -14.29
C LYS A 113 13.52 11.24 -13.35
N ASN A 114 14.78 11.58 -13.61
CA ASN A 114 15.54 12.59 -12.87
C ASN A 114 15.61 12.30 -11.36
N ILE A 115 15.75 11.03 -10.97
CA ILE A 115 15.78 10.62 -9.56
C ILE A 115 16.82 11.36 -8.73
N GLU A 116 18.00 11.65 -9.30
CA GLU A 116 19.10 12.37 -8.63
C GLU A 116 18.75 13.84 -8.31
N ILE A 117 17.74 14.39 -8.99
CA ILE A 117 17.27 15.77 -8.81
C ILE A 117 16.12 15.84 -7.81
N LYS A 118 15.37 14.74 -7.60
CA LYS A 118 14.21 14.68 -6.70
C LYS A 118 14.66 14.41 -5.26
N PRO A 119 14.64 15.41 -4.36
CA PRO A 119 15.15 15.24 -3.00
C PRO A 119 14.46 14.11 -2.23
N GLU A 120 13.18 13.87 -2.49
CA GLU A 120 12.36 12.85 -1.84
C GLU A 120 12.79 11.40 -2.12
N TYR A 121 13.50 11.14 -3.24
CA TYR A 121 13.92 9.79 -3.63
C TYR A 121 15.43 9.58 -3.56
N LYS A 122 16.18 10.65 -3.26
CA LYS A 122 17.63 10.66 -3.20
C LYS A 122 18.16 9.62 -2.20
N ASP A 123 17.53 9.51 -1.04
CA ASP A 123 17.93 8.57 0.01
C ASP A 123 17.89 7.12 -0.46
N THR A 124 16.85 6.74 -1.23
CA THR A 124 16.75 5.38 -1.80
C THR A 124 17.84 5.12 -2.81
N TYR A 125 18.15 6.11 -3.66
CA TYR A 125 19.21 6.00 -4.64
C TYR A 125 20.61 5.93 -4.00
N GLU A 126 20.89 6.77 -3.01
CA GLU A 126 22.15 6.72 -2.25
C GLU A 126 22.31 5.37 -1.53
N LYS A 127 21.22 4.84 -0.97
CA LYS A 127 21.20 3.49 -0.38
C LYS A 127 21.50 2.42 -1.42
N TYR A 128 20.94 2.51 -2.63
CA TYR A 128 21.27 1.60 -3.73
C TYR A 128 22.77 1.65 -4.04
N LEU A 129 23.36 2.85 -4.19
CA LEU A 129 24.80 2.99 -4.47
C LEU A 129 25.65 2.34 -3.35
N LYS A 130 25.27 2.52 -2.09
CA LYS A 130 26.00 1.94 -0.97
C LYS A 130 25.93 0.40 -0.94
N ILE A 131 24.75 -0.17 -1.16
CA ILE A 131 24.50 -1.61 -1.03
C ILE A 131 24.95 -2.37 -2.29
N CYS A 132 24.71 -1.80 -3.47
CA CYS A 132 24.78 -2.50 -4.74
C CYS A 132 25.93 -2.07 -5.65
N ASN A 133 26.52 -0.87 -5.48
CA ASN A 133 27.71 -0.44 -6.24
C ASN A 133 29.04 -0.76 -5.54
N THR A 134 29.03 -1.48 -4.41
CA THR A 134 30.26 -1.95 -3.73
C THR A 134 30.77 -3.30 -4.27
N THR A 135 30.23 -3.80 -5.38
CA THR A 135 30.59 -5.09 -6.00
C THR A 135 31.10 -4.96 -7.45
N GLN A 136 31.75 -3.84 -7.78
CA GLN A 136 32.44 -3.68 -9.06
C GLN A 136 33.95 -3.53 -8.86
#